data_AF-A0A8X6MZU1-F1
#
_entry.id   AF-A0A8X6MZU1-F1
#
_cell.length_a   1.000
_cell.length_b   1.000
_cell.length_c   1.000
_cell.angle_alpha   90.00
_cell.angle_beta   90.00
_cell.angle_gamma   90.00
#
_symmetry.space_group_name_H-M   'P 1'
#
loop_
_entity.id
_entity.type
_entity.pdbx_description
1 polymer ?
#
loop_
_entity_poly.entity_id
_entity_poly.type
_entity_poly.pdbx_seq_one_letter_code
_entity_poly.pdbx_strand_id
1 'polypeptide(L)'
;MKAYNLESVWYYTAAGLLRDSVLKFTKVKIELLMDYDMYLFVEKGIRGGISQCSNRYSRANNKYLPNFESSQPENVSLYLDANNPYGWAMSQSLPLNDFKWVDF
;
A
#
# COMPACT_ATOMS: atom_id res chain seq x y z
N MET A 1 4.83 -27.05 -9.87
CA MET A 1 4.83 -25.57 -9.82
C MET A 1 4.07 -25.02 -11.05
N LYS A 2 2.76 -25.27 -11.15
CA LYS A 2 1.87 -24.64 -12.15
C LYS A 2 0.91 -23.73 -11.38
N ALA A 3 1.44 -22.68 -10.76
CA ALA A 3 0.56 -21.67 -10.21
C ALA A 3 -0.06 -20.93 -11.41
N TYR A 4 -1.39 -20.80 -11.44
CA TYR A 4 -2.08 -19.83 -12.30
C TYR A 4 -2.07 -20.11 -13.82
N ASN A 5 -1.66 -21.31 -14.24
CA ASN A 5 -1.44 -21.68 -15.65
C ASN A 5 -0.51 -20.66 -16.37
N LEU A 6 0.40 -20.04 -15.63
CA LEU A 6 1.46 -19.17 -16.14
C LEU A 6 2.79 -19.81 -15.73
N GLU A 7 3.74 -19.86 -16.66
CA GLU A 7 5.03 -20.45 -16.41
C GLU A 7 6.03 -19.35 -16.05
N SER A 8 6.60 -19.44 -14.85
CA SER A 8 7.43 -18.39 -14.26
C SER A 8 8.71 -18.09 -15.04
N VAL A 9 9.21 -19.05 -15.82
CA VAL A 9 10.42 -18.90 -16.65
C VAL A 9 10.23 -17.86 -17.77
N TRP A 10 8.99 -17.58 -18.17
CA TRP A 10 8.68 -16.56 -19.19
C TRP A 10 8.66 -15.12 -18.66
N TYR A 11 8.88 -14.92 -17.36
CA TYR A 11 8.78 -13.61 -16.72
C TYR A 11 10.14 -13.16 -16.20
N TYR A 12 10.53 -11.92 -16.56
CA TYR A 12 11.75 -11.29 -16.06
C TYR A 12 11.68 -10.97 -14.56
N THR A 13 10.49 -10.74 -14.00
CA THR A 13 10.29 -10.38 -12.59
C THR A 13 9.08 -11.07 -11.99
N ALA A 14 9.11 -11.32 -10.68
CA ALA A 14 7.98 -11.85 -9.94
C ALA A 14 6.77 -10.91 -9.97
N ALA A 15 7.00 -9.59 -9.98
CA ALA A 15 5.94 -8.58 -10.08
C ALA A 15 5.19 -8.67 -11.42
N GLY A 16 5.90 -8.88 -12.54
CA GLY A 16 5.29 -9.10 -13.84
C GLY A 16 4.41 -10.35 -13.88
N LEU A 17 4.92 -11.46 -13.32
CA LEU A 17 4.14 -12.70 -13.19
C LEU A 17 2.88 -12.49 -12.34
N LEU A 18 2.99 -11.80 -11.21
CA LEU A 18 1.86 -11.51 -10.32
C LEU A 18 0.81 -10.63 -10.99
N ARG A 19 1.22 -9.56 -11.68
CA ARG A 19 0.32 -8.67 -12.43
C ARG A 19 -0.51 -9.47 -13.44
N ASP A 20 0.14 -10.26 -14.28
CA ASP A 20 -0.54 -11.05 -15.31
C ASP A 20 -1.42 -12.15 -14.70
N SER A 21 -0.98 -12.76 -13.60
CA SER A 21 -1.80 -13.71 -12.84
C SER A 21 -3.11 -13.04 -12.40
N VAL A 22 -3.03 -11.87 -11.76
CA VAL A 22 -4.21 -11.13 -11.27
C VAL A 22 -5.15 -10.76 -12.42
N LEU A 23 -4.62 -10.24 -13.53
CA LEU A 23 -5.43 -9.89 -14.70
C LEU A 23 -6.11 -11.12 -15.31
N LYS A 24 -5.42 -12.26 -15.37
CA LYS A 24 -5.97 -13.53 -15.88
C LYS A 24 -7.08 -14.09 -14.99
N PHE A 25 -6.95 -13.99 -13.67
CA PHE A 25 -7.99 -14.45 -12.73
C PHE A 25 -9.23 -13.57 -12.74
N THR A 26 -9.02 -12.27 -12.59
CA THR A 26 -10.10 -11.30 -12.43
C THR A 26 -10.78 -10.98 -13.77
N LYS A 27 -10.07 -11.18 -14.89
CA LYS A 27 -10.49 -10.79 -16.25
C LYS A 27 -10.83 -9.30 -16.36
N VAL A 28 -10.36 -8.49 -15.42
CA VAL A 28 -10.58 -7.05 -15.43
C VAL A 28 -9.80 -6.42 -16.59
N LYS A 29 -10.42 -5.45 -17.24
CA LYS A 29 -9.76 -4.65 -18.28
C LYS A 29 -9.42 -3.30 -17.68
N ILE A 30 -8.12 -2.99 -17.65
CA ILE A 30 -7.62 -1.69 -17.22
C ILE A 30 -7.44 -0.84 -18.47
N GLU A 31 -8.07 0.33 -18.51
CA GLU A 31 -7.89 1.31 -19.58
C GLU A 31 -6.47 1.87 -19.55
N LEU A 32 -5.88 2.01 -20.74
CA LEU A 32 -4.60 2.68 -20.91
C LEU A 32 -4.84 4.19 -21.05
N LEU A 33 -4.15 5.00 -20.24
CA LEU A 33 -4.15 6.45 -20.41
C LEU A 33 -3.41 6.81 -21.69
N MET A 34 -4.17 7.23 -22.71
CA MET A 34 -3.64 7.62 -24.02
C MET A 34 -3.30 9.12 -24.10
N ASP A 35 -3.94 9.94 -23.26
CA ASP A 35 -3.63 11.37 -23.15
C ASP A 35 -2.36 11.56 -22.29
N TYR A 36 -1.37 12.22 -22.88
CA TYR A 36 -0.09 12.50 -22.24
C TYR A 36 -0.24 13.38 -21.00
N ASP A 37 -1.12 14.38 -21.03
CA ASP A 37 -1.32 15.30 -19.92
C ASP A 37 -2.04 14.60 -18.76
N MET A 38 -2.97 13.68 -19.05
CA MET A 38 -3.60 12.83 -18.03
C MET A 38 -2.58 11.89 -17.38
N TYR A 39 -1.71 11.27 -18.18
CA TYR A 39 -0.65 10.41 -17.66
C TYR A 39 0.25 11.17 -16.68
N LEU A 40 0.76 12.35 -17.09
CA LEU A 40 1.60 13.19 -16.24
C LEU A 40 0.88 13.66 -14.99
N PHE A 41 -0.40 14.01 -15.10
CA PHE A 41 -1.22 14.40 -13.96
C PHE A 41 -1.32 13.28 -12.92
N VAL A 42 -1.63 12.06 -13.37
CA VAL A 42 -1.72 10.88 -12.49
C VAL A 42 -0.34 10.57 -11.88
N GLU A 43 0.72 10.53 -12.69
CA GLU A 43 2.09 10.27 -12.23
C GLU A 43 2.52 11.27 -11.16
N LYS A 44 2.26 12.57 -11.38
CA LYS A 44 2.53 13.63 -10.40
C LYS A 44 1.68 13.49 -9.13
N GLY A 45 0.56 12.80 -9.18
CA GLY A 45 -0.31 12.48 -8.04
C GLY A 45 0.13 11.28 -7.20
N ILE A 46 0.96 10.38 -7.74
CA ILE A 46 1.38 9.16 -7.03
C ILE A 46 2.23 9.52 -5.81
N ARG A 47 1.87 8.96 -4.65
CA ARG A 47 2.61 9.09 -3.38
C ARG A 47 2.89 7.70 -2.81
N GLY A 48 4.00 7.59 -2.09
CA GLY A 48 4.36 6.37 -1.38
C GLY A 48 3.65 6.23 -0.03
N GLY A 49 4.19 5.34 0.82
CA GLY A 49 3.72 5.18 2.19
C GLY A 49 3.93 6.45 3.03
N ILE A 50 3.03 6.67 4.00
CA ILE A 50 3.14 7.77 4.95
C ILE A 50 4.17 7.39 6.03
N SER A 51 5.19 8.23 6.19
CA SER A 51 6.15 8.15 7.30
C SER A 51 6.14 9.47 8.05
N GLN A 52 5.69 9.44 9.31
CA GLN A 52 5.45 10.63 10.10
C GLN A 52 5.84 10.40 11.56
N CYS A 53 6.52 11.39 12.15
CA CYS A 53 6.93 11.39 13.55
C CYS A 53 6.30 12.60 14.24
N SER A 54 5.20 12.39 14.97
CA SER A 54 4.49 13.46 15.68
C SER A 54 5.23 13.93 16.94
N ASN A 55 5.99 13.05 17.59
CA ASN A 55 6.76 13.37 18.79
C ASN A 55 8.17 12.79 18.67
N ARG A 56 9.18 13.64 18.81
CA ARG A 56 10.60 13.28 18.69
C ARG A 56 11.06 12.31 19.78
N TYR A 57 10.50 12.41 20.99
CA TYR A 57 10.87 11.54 22.10
C TYR A 57 9.66 11.24 23.00
N SER A 58 9.40 9.96 23.19
CA SER A 58 8.45 9.45 24.17
C SER A 58 9.09 8.28 24.88
N ARG A 59 8.92 8.22 26.21
CA ARG A 59 9.40 7.12 27.05
C ARG A 59 8.22 6.55 27.81
N ALA A 60 8.07 5.24 27.73
CA ALA A 60 7.09 4.52 28.51
C ALA A 60 7.50 4.51 30.00
N ASN A 61 6.57 4.86 30.89
CA ASN A 61 6.68 4.75 32.34
C ASN A 61 5.64 3.73 32.81
N ASN A 62 6.02 2.46 32.80
CA ASN A 62 5.15 1.35 33.13
C ASN A 62 5.78 0.53 34.26
N LYS A 63 4.99 0.12 35.25
CA LYS A 63 5.42 -0.70 36.41
C LYS A 63 6.10 -2.02 36.05
N TYR A 64 5.91 -2.51 34.82
CA TYR A 64 6.58 -3.72 34.33
C TYR A 64 7.99 -3.45 33.74
N LEU A 65 8.43 -2.19 33.67
CA LEU A 65 9.76 -1.81 33.17
C LEU A 65 10.75 -1.61 34.33
N PRO A 66 12.04 -1.94 34.14
CA PRO A 66 13.06 -1.86 35.20
C PRO A 66 13.37 -0.42 35.67
N ASN A 67 12.95 0.58 34.91
CA ASN A 67 13.21 2.01 35.13
C ASN A 67 11.93 2.79 35.41
N PHE A 68 10.96 2.15 36.06
CA PHE A 68 9.70 2.75 36.49
C PHE A 68 9.92 3.81 37.58
N GLU A 69 9.26 4.96 37.41
CA GLU A 69 9.31 6.06 38.36
C GLU A 69 7.89 6.31 38.92
N SER A 70 7.68 6.01 40.21
CA SER A 70 6.38 6.16 40.88
C SER A 70 5.95 7.63 41.07
N SER A 71 6.87 8.57 40.92
CA SER A 71 6.62 10.01 40.97
C SER A 71 6.00 10.56 39.67
N GLN A 72 6.05 9.79 38.58
CA GLN A 72 5.54 10.17 37.26
C GLN A 72 4.28 9.38 36.93
N PRO A 73 3.36 9.93 36.11
CA PRO A 73 2.16 9.20 35.68
C PRO A 73 2.54 7.94 34.88
N GLU A 74 1.75 6.88 35.05
CA GLU A 74 1.92 5.65 34.26
C GLU A 74 1.53 5.89 32.80
N ASN A 75 2.31 5.36 31.86
CA ASN A 75 1.97 5.34 30.45
C ASN A 75 2.57 4.11 29.73
N VAL A 76 2.00 3.75 28.58
CA VAL A 76 2.41 2.58 27.79
C VAL A 76 2.59 3.00 26.34
N SER A 77 3.60 2.44 25.67
CA SER A 77 3.78 2.58 24.22
C SER A 77 3.13 1.39 23.50
N LEU A 78 2.26 1.67 22.54
CA LEU A 78 1.58 0.66 21.73
C LEU A 78 2.20 0.60 20.35
N TYR A 79 2.54 -0.60 19.89
CA TYR A 79 2.95 -0.86 18.52
C TYR A 79 1.82 -1.59 17.78
N LEU A 80 1.37 -1.01 16.68
CA LEU A 80 0.37 -1.60 15.79
C LEU A 80 0.97 -1.76 14.40
N ASP A 81 0.77 -2.93 13.81
CA ASP A 81 1.19 -3.24 12.45
C ASP A 81 0.00 -3.82 11.67
N ALA A 82 -0.24 -3.28 10.49
CA ALA A 82 -1.31 -3.75 9.62
C ALA A 82 -0.80 -4.90 8.76
N ASN A 83 -1.48 -6.05 8.81
CA ASN A 83 -1.13 -7.20 7.97
C ASN A 83 -1.58 -6.96 6.52
N ASN A 84 -0.61 -6.88 5.60
CA ASN A 84 -0.85 -6.73 4.15
C ASN A 84 -1.78 -5.55 3.77
N PRO A 85 -1.40 -4.30 4.10
CA PRO A 85 -2.26 -3.13 3.90
C PRO A 85 -2.53 -2.86 2.41
N TYR A 86 -1.54 -3.08 1.53
CA TYR A 86 -1.73 -2.93 0.09
C TYR A 86 -2.64 -3.99 -0.50
N GLY A 87 -2.56 -5.24 -0.05
CA GLY A 87 -3.49 -6.28 -0.48
C GLY A 87 -4.93 -5.97 -0.07
N TRP A 88 -5.12 -5.40 1.12
CA TRP A 88 -6.43 -4.89 1.54
C TRP A 88 -6.90 -3.70 0.70
N ALA A 89 -6.02 -2.74 0.39
CA ALA A 89 -6.36 -1.61 -0.48
C ALA A 89 -6.73 -2.07 -1.90
N MET A 90 -6.03 -3.08 -2.43
CA MET A 90 -6.29 -3.66 -3.75
C MET A 90 -7.60 -4.46 -3.82
N SER A 91 -8.20 -4.83 -2.69
CA SER A 91 -9.53 -5.46 -2.66
C SER A 91 -10.68 -4.46 -2.63
N GLN A 92 -10.39 -3.18 -2.48
CA GLN A 92 -11.38 -2.11 -2.56
C GLN A 92 -11.70 -1.75 -4.01
N SER A 93 -12.69 -0.87 -4.21
CA SER A 93 -12.99 -0.32 -5.54
C SER A 93 -11.83 0.55 -6.02
N LEU A 94 -11.31 0.23 -7.20
CA LEU A 94 -10.21 0.96 -7.85
C LEU A 94 -10.70 1.59 -9.16
N PRO A 95 -10.12 2.72 -9.58
CA PRO A 95 -10.38 3.27 -10.90
C PRO A 95 -9.79 2.36 -11.98
N LEU A 96 -10.63 1.91 -12.92
CA LEU A 96 -10.25 0.93 -13.94
C LEU A 96 -10.34 1.49 -15.36
N ASN A 97 -11.33 2.34 -15.63
CA ASN A 97 -11.67 2.85 -16.95
C ASN A 97 -12.56 4.11 -16.89
N ASP A 98 -12.94 4.59 -18.08
CA ASP A 98 -13.72 5.79 -18.37
C ASP A 98 -13.08 7.08 -17.83
N PHE A 99 -11.75 7.18 -17.93
CA PHE A 99 -11.01 8.36 -17.49
C PHE A 99 -11.32 9.56 -18.39
N LYS A 100 -11.77 10.67 -17.78
CA LYS A 100 -12.10 11.92 -18.49
C LYS A 100 -11.69 13.12 -17.65
N TRP A 101 -11.31 14.21 -18.32
CA TRP A 101 -11.25 15.52 -17.68
C TRP A 101 -12.66 15.95 -17.26
N VAL A 102 -12.74 16.65 -16.13
CA VAL A 102 -13.98 17.24 -15.63
C VAL A 102 -13.90 18.74 -15.87
N ASP A 103 -14.81 19.26 -16.69
CA ASP A 103 -14.98 20.70 -16.85
C ASP A 103 -15.74 21.25 -15.64
N PHE A 104 -15.21 22.32 -15.03
CA PHE A 104 -15.84 23.05 -13.92
C PHE A 104 -16.31 24.43 -14.36
#